data_AF-A0A955VXW5-F1
#
_entry.id   AF-A0A955VXW5-F1
#
_cell.length_a   1.000
_cell.length_b   1.000
_cell.length_c   1.000
_cell.angle_alpha   90.00
_cell.angle_beta   90.00
_cell.angle_gamma   90.00
#
_symmetry.space_group_name_H-M   'P 1'
#
loop_
_entity.id
_entity.type
_entity.pdbx_description
1 polymer ?
#
loop_
_entity_poly.entity_id
_entity_poly.type
_entity_poly.pdbx_seq_one_letter_code
_entity_poly.pdbx_strand_id
1 'polypeptide(L)'
;MPVITVVFASDHAGFALKDALVEGLRGQVRVVDLGPMTPDRCDYPDYAAKVARQVVNGDADFGVLVCGSGIGMSIAANKVPGARAALVHDELSARLARQHNDANV
;
A
#
# COMPACT_ATOMS: atom_id res chain seq x y z
N MET A 1 12.46 16.90 10.65
CA MET A 1 12.14 16.17 9.40
C MET A 1 10.63 16.16 9.25
N PRO A 2 10.06 16.31 8.04
CA PRO A 2 8.62 16.17 7.85
C PRO A 2 8.17 14.77 8.29
N VAL A 3 6.96 14.68 8.86
CA VAL A 3 6.37 13.41 9.29
C VAL A 3 5.94 12.66 8.04
N ILE A 4 6.57 11.52 7.77
CA ILE A 4 6.21 10.64 6.65
C ILE A 4 4.80 10.09 6.89
N THR A 5 3.95 10.17 5.88
CA THR A 5 2.58 9.64 5.85
C THR A 5 2.52 8.42 4.96
N VAL A 6 2.09 7.29 5.52
CA VAL A 6 1.94 6.03 4.79
C VAL A 6 0.49 5.59 4.85
N VAL A 7 -0.11 5.36 3.69
CA VAL A 7 -1.47 4.85 3.55
C VAL A 7 -1.47 3.35 3.30
N PHE A 8 -2.36 2.64 3.98
CA PHE A 8 -2.48 1.19 3.90
C PHE A 8 -3.85 0.81 3.38
N ALA A 9 -3.92 -0.23 2.55
CA ALA A 9 -5.17 -0.92 2.27
C ALA A 9 -4.93 -2.38 1.94
N SER A 10 -5.99 -3.18 2.05
CA SER A 10 -5.95 -4.57 1.63
C SER A 10 -7.21 -4.99 0.89
N ASP A 11 -7.28 -6.25 0.47
CA ASP A 11 -8.56 -6.95 0.34
C ASP A 11 -8.81 -7.84 1.56
N HIS A 12 -9.84 -8.66 1.48
CA HIS A 12 -10.20 -9.63 2.50
C HIS A 12 -9.09 -10.65 2.80
N ALA A 13 -8.31 -11.06 1.80
CA ALA A 13 -7.22 -12.02 1.97
C ALA A 13 -6.01 -11.37 2.67
N GLY A 14 -5.81 -10.06 2.51
CA GLY A 14 -4.73 -9.30 3.14
C GLY A 14 -5.08 -8.65 4.49
N PHE A 15 -6.33 -8.74 4.95
CA PHE A 15 -6.85 -7.98 6.10
C PHE A 15 -6.00 -8.11 7.37
N ALA A 16 -5.73 -9.34 7.82
CA ALA A 16 -4.98 -9.57 9.04
C ALA A 16 -3.52 -9.07 8.96
N LEU A 17 -2.88 -9.20 7.80
CA LEU A 17 -1.50 -8.73 7.60
C LEU A 17 -1.45 -7.20 7.53
N LYS A 18 -2.41 -6.55 6.88
CA LYS A 18 -2.53 -5.08 6.88
C LYS A 18 -2.64 -4.55 8.32
N ASP A 19 -3.50 -5.12 9.15
CA ASP A 19 -3.67 -4.68 10.54
C ASP A 19 -2.37 -4.84 11.35
N ALA A 20 -1.65 -5.95 11.18
CA ALA A 20 -0.36 -6.16 11.83
C ALA A 20 0.70 -5.13 11.39
N LEU A 21 0.75 -4.78 10.09
CA LEU A 21 1.67 -3.76 9.57
C LEU A 21 1.32 -2.36 10.08
N VAL A 22 0.03 -2.02 10.08
CA VAL A 22 -0.48 -0.75 10.62
C VAL A 22 -0.06 -0.60 12.08
N GLU A 23 -0.28 -1.62 12.90
CA GLU A 23 0.10 -1.59 14.31
C GLU A 23 1.62 -1.48 14.50
N GLY A 24 2.41 -2.27 13.77
CA GLY A 24 3.87 -2.28 13.88
C GLY A 24 4.52 -0.93 13.51
N LEU A 25 3.85 -0.12 12.69
CA LEU A 25 4.35 1.18 12.24
C LEU A 25 3.77 2.38 12.98
N ARG A 26 2.81 2.17 13.90
CA ARG A 26 2.30 3.23 14.78
C ARG A 26 3.44 3.82 15.60
N GLY A 27 3.49 5.16 15.67
CA GLY A 27 4.53 5.89 16.38
C GLY A 27 5.85 6.08 15.61
N GLN A 28 6.05 5.40 14.47
CA GLN A 28 7.20 5.58 13.59
C GLN A 28 6.88 6.51 12.42
N VAL A 29 5.68 6.38 11.86
CA VAL A 29 5.15 7.20 10.76
C VAL A 29 3.70 7.58 11.03
N ARG A 30 3.17 8.56 10.29
CA ARG A 30 1.73 8.84 10.27
C ARG A 30 1.05 7.75 9.42
N VAL A 31 0.37 6.82 10.09
CA VAL A 31 -0.35 5.72 9.45
C VAL A 31 -1.80 6.15 9.14
N VAL A 32 -2.26 5.87 7.93
CA VAL A 32 -3.66 6.04 7.52
C VAL A 32 -4.15 4.72 6.94
N ASP A 33 -5.13 4.10 7.61
CA ASP A 33 -5.76 2.86 7.15
C ASP A 33 -7.00 3.19 6.30
N LEU A 34 -6.97 2.82 5.02
CA LEU A 34 -8.05 3.04 4.06
C LEU A 34 -8.98 1.83 3.93
N GLY A 35 -8.74 0.79 4.73
CA GLY A 35 -9.57 -0.39 4.87
C GLY A 35 -9.14 -1.58 3.99
N PRO A 36 -9.97 -2.64 3.94
CA PRO A 36 -11.25 -2.77 4.64
C PRO A 36 -11.09 -2.75 6.17
N MET A 37 -12.19 -2.45 6.87
CA MET A 37 -12.27 -2.46 8.34
C MET A 37 -12.82 -3.78 8.89
N THR A 38 -13.22 -4.69 8.00
CA THR A 38 -13.71 -6.03 8.32
C THR A 38 -13.02 -7.04 7.41
N PRO A 39 -12.95 -8.33 7.81
CA PRO A 39 -12.42 -9.40 6.96
C PRO A 39 -13.40 -9.84 5.85
N ASP A 40 -14.51 -9.14 5.69
CA ASP A 40 -15.54 -9.49 4.73
C ASP A 40 -15.02 -9.39 3.29
N ARG A 41 -15.53 -10.26 2.43
CA ARG A 41 -15.15 -10.31 1.02
C ARG A 41 -15.34 -8.94 0.36
N CYS A 42 -14.30 -8.50 -0.32
CA CYS A 42 -14.28 -7.26 -1.08
C CYS A 42 -13.31 -7.36 -2.27
N ASP A 43 -13.43 -6.41 -3.19
CA ASP A 43 -12.66 -6.39 -4.43
C ASP A 43 -11.41 -5.52 -4.29
N TYR A 44 -10.24 -6.14 -4.51
CA TYR A 44 -8.94 -5.49 -4.41
C TYR A 44 -8.77 -4.22 -5.28
N PRO A 45 -9.35 -4.08 -6.50
CA PRO A 45 -9.11 -2.90 -7.33
C PRO A 45 -9.56 -1.60 -6.68
N ASP A 46 -10.64 -1.63 -5.90
CA ASP A 46 -11.18 -0.45 -5.22
C ASP A 46 -10.20 0.09 -4.18
N TYR A 47 -9.56 -0.80 -3.42
CA TYR A 47 -8.57 -0.45 -2.40
C TYR A 47 -7.22 -0.06 -3.02
N ALA A 48 -6.78 -0.76 -4.06
CA ALA A 48 -5.60 -0.37 -4.83
C ALA A 48 -5.73 1.05 -5.40
N ALA A 49 -6.88 1.37 -5.99
CA ALA A 49 -7.13 2.70 -6.55
C ALA A 49 -7.19 3.80 -5.47
N LYS A 50 -7.77 3.52 -4.30
CA LYS A 50 -7.80 4.47 -3.17
C LYS A 50 -6.39 4.86 -2.72
N VAL A 51 -5.53 3.86 -2.46
CA VAL A 51 -4.13 4.09 -2.04
C VAL A 51 -3.36 4.83 -3.12
N ALA A 52 -3.37 4.33 -4.36
CA ALA A 52 -2.60 4.90 -5.44
C ALA A 52 -2.98 6.37 -5.73
N ARG A 53 -4.28 6.72 -5.63
CA ARG A 53 -4.74 8.11 -5.79
C ARG A 53 -4.25 9.02 -4.67
N GLN A 54 -4.28 8.59 -3.40
CA GLN A 54 -3.78 9.42 -2.30
C GLN A 54 -2.28 9.71 -2.42
N VAL A 55 -1.50 8.70 -2.83
CA VAL A 55 -0.06 8.88 -3.08
C VAL A 55 0.18 9.83 -4.24
N VAL A 56 -0.52 9.65 -5.38
CA VAL A 56 -0.35 10.51 -6.56
C VAL A 56 -0.79 11.96 -6.30
N ASN A 57 -1.84 12.16 -5.50
CA ASN A 57 -2.33 13.50 -5.16
C ASN A 57 -1.44 14.24 -4.14
N GLY A 58 -0.48 13.55 -3.52
CA GLY A 58 0.34 14.10 -2.45
C GLY A 58 -0.37 14.15 -1.08
N ASP A 59 -1.50 13.45 -0.94
CA ASP A 59 -2.19 13.29 0.35
C ASP A 59 -1.42 12.36 1.31
N ALA A 60 -0.58 11.49 0.74
CA ALA A 60 0.37 10.61 1.44
C ALA A 60 1.70 10.50 0.68
N ASP A 61 2.77 10.20 1.40
CA ASP A 61 4.11 10.04 0.81
C ASP A 61 4.28 8.67 0.15
N PHE A 62 3.75 7.61 0.78
CA PHE A 62 3.85 6.23 0.31
C PHE A 62 2.56 5.43 0.54
N GLY A 63 2.37 4.41 -0.28
CA GLY A 63 1.30 3.42 -0.15
C GLY A 63 1.84 2.04 0.19
N VAL A 64 1.03 1.25 0.89
CA VAL A 64 1.24 -0.18 1.10
C VAL A 64 -0.06 -0.92 0.83
N LEU A 65 0.00 -1.91 -0.07
CA LEU A 65 -1.14 -2.73 -0.46
C LEU A 65 -0.90 -4.19 -0.13
N VAL A 66 -1.91 -4.84 0.46
CA VAL A 66 -1.82 -6.25 0.85
C VAL A 66 -2.99 -7.05 0.28
N CYS A 67 -2.71 -8.19 -0.34
CA CYS A 67 -3.73 -9.19 -0.67
C CYS A 67 -3.11 -10.59 -0.61
N GLY A 68 -3.82 -11.62 -1.09
CA GLY A 68 -3.32 -12.99 -1.08
C GLY A 68 -1.97 -13.17 -1.79
N SER A 69 -1.77 -12.56 -2.97
CA SER A 69 -0.52 -12.67 -3.74
C SER A 69 0.17 -11.33 -4.03
N GLY A 70 -0.49 -10.21 -3.79
CA GLY A 70 -0.04 -8.87 -4.19
C GLY A 70 -0.14 -8.55 -5.69
N ILE A 71 -0.31 -9.57 -6.56
CA ILE A 71 -0.31 -9.39 -8.03
C ILE A 71 -1.45 -8.49 -8.50
N GLY A 72 -2.69 -8.75 -8.05
CA GLY A 72 -3.85 -7.93 -8.45
C GLY A 72 -3.72 -6.49 -7.99
N MET A 73 -3.26 -6.30 -6.75
CA MET A 73 -3.04 -4.98 -6.16
C MET A 73 -2.04 -4.15 -6.96
N SER A 74 -0.88 -4.72 -7.28
CA SER A 74 0.16 -4.00 -8.03
C SER A 74 -0.28 -3.68 -9.47
N ILE A 75 -1.01 -4.59 -10.12
CA ILE A 75 -1.58 -4.33 -11.45
C ILE A 75 -2.59 -3.18 -11.40
N ALA A 76 -3.53 -3.20 -10.45
CA ALA A 76 -4.58 -2.20 -10.33
C ALA A 76 -4.02 -0.81 -9.94
N ALA A 77 -3.11 -0.75 -8.98
CA ALA A 77 -2.48 0.49 -8.54
C ALA A 77 -1.71 1.18 -9.68
N ASN A 78 -0.94 0.41 -10.46
CA ASN A 78 -0.18 0.93 -11.60
C ASN A 78 -1.07 1.44 -12.76
N LYS A 79 -2.40 1.25 -12.72
CA LYS A 79 -3.32 1.90 -13.67
C LYS A 79 -3.61 3.36 -13.32
N VAL A 80 -3.29 3.80 -12.11
CA VAL A 80 -3.40 5.21 -11.71
C VAL A 80 -2.18 5.97 -12.26
N PRO A 81 -2.35 6.97 -13.15
CA PRO A 81 -1.21 7.71 -13.70
C PRO A 81 -0.37 8.36 -12.59
N GLY A 82 0.92 8.08 -12.59
CA GLY A 82 1.87 8.57 -11.57
C GLY A 82 2.17 7.58 -10.43
N ALA A 83 1.34 6.55 -10.25
CA ALA A 83 1.63 5.47 -9.32
C ALA A 83 2.68 4.51 -9.91
N ARG A 84 3.58 4.04 -9.06
CA ARG A 84 4.63 3.05 -9.35
C ARG A 84 4.59 2.02 -8.23
N ALA A 85 3.72 1.03 -8.39
CA ALA A 85 3.49 -0.01 -7.42
C ALA A 85 4.42 -1.21 -7.66
N ALA A 86 5.23 -1.57 -6.67
CA ALA A 86 6.13 -2.71 -6.74
C ALA A 86 5.60 -3.92 -5.96
N LEU A 87 5.59 -5.09 -6.58
CA LEU A 87 5.30 -6.35 -5.88
C LEU A 87 6.57 -6.84 -5.18
N VAL A 88 6.53 -6.96 -3.86
CA VAL A 88 7.69 -7.29 -3.02
C VAL A 88 7.38 -8.44 -2.08
N HIS A 89 8.34 -9.36 -1.92
CA HIS A 89 8.23 -10.52 -1.02
C HIS A 89 9.47 -10.72 -0.14
N ASP A 90 10.46 -9.83 -0.24
CA ASP A 90 11.72 -9.91 0.48
C ASP A 90 12.34 -8.51 0.64
N GLU A 91 13.30 -8.39 1.54
CA GLU A 91 13.96 -7.11 1.85
C GLU A 91 14.74 -6.53 0.66
N LEU A 92 15.35 -7.40 -0.16
CA LEU A 92 16.15 -6.96 -1.30
C LEU A 92 15.24 -6.33 -2.36
N SER A 93 14.13 -6.98 -2.73
CA SER A 93 13.17 -6.43 -3.68
C SER A 93 12.53 -5.14 -3.18
N ALA A 94 12.18 -5.05 -1.89
CA ALA A 94 11.67 -3.81 -1.28
C ALA A 94 12.66 -2.64 -1.39
N ARG A 95 13.94 -2.89 -1.09
CA ARG A 95 15.00 -1.87 -1.21
C ARG A 95 15.21 -1.43 -2.65
N LEU A 96 15.29 -2.37 -3.59
CA LEU A 96 15.50 -2.08 -5.00
C LEU A 96 14.31 -1.33 -5.63
N ALA A 97 13.08 -1.64 -5.21
CA ALA A 97 11.89 -0.92 -5.65
C ALA A 97 11.99 0.59 -5.38
N ARG A 98 12.48 0.99 -4.21
CA ARG A 98 12.76 2.41 -3.91
C ARG A 98 13.98 2.93 -4.69
N GLN A 99 15.10 2.23 -4.66
CA GLN A 99 16.37 2.73 -5.19
C GLN A 99 16.38 2.88 -6.72
N HIS A 100 15.77 1.95 -7.45
CA HIS A 100 15.87 1.89 -8.92
C HIS A 100 14.59 2.37 -9.61
N ASN A 101 13.43 2.13 -9.00
CA ASN A 101 12.14 2.42 -9.65
C ASN A 101 11.46 3.64 -9.05
N ASP A 102 12.01 4.20 -7.98
CA ASP A 102 11.35 5.20 -7.15
C ASP A 102 9.89 4.80 -6.86
N ALA A 103 9.64 3.51 -6.57
CA ALA A 103 8.30 2.98 -6.33
C ALA A 103 7.63 3.68 -5.14
N ASN A 104 6.39 4.13 -5.30
CA ASN A 104 5.67 4.90 -4.29
C ASN A 104 4.48 4.14 -3.68
N VAL A 105 4.23 2.90 -4.15
CA VAL A 105 3.21 1.96 -3.65
C VAL A 105 3.78 0.55 -3.61
#